data_AF-A0A9D6JCE8-F1
#
_entry.id   AF-A0A9D6JCE8-F1
#
_cell.length_a   1.000
_cell.length_b   1.000
_cell.length_c   1.000
_cell.angle_alpha   90.00
_cell.angle_beta   90.00
_cell.angle_gamma   90.00
#
_symmetry.space_group_name_H-M   'P 1'
#
loop_
_entity.id
_entity.type
_entity.pdbx_description
1 polymer ?
#
loop_
_entity_poly.entity_id
_entity_poly.type
_entity_poly.pdbx_seq_one_letter_code
_entity_poly.pdbx_strand_id
1 'polypeptide(L)'
;MFGKRRPSPRGFILLLGLLVVASVTAITAVLSRTVFRGIFIARQLNASLPAYFAAETGIERALLHVKDSRVLNQQLSTTITSVNTTMSRPPLADPQATYGVSAGPTESLVYGLDEDASVTIDFFNPDNLTAGAGVDALEIDALDATPAPDLNSPWLEVSYVEFTPGASLGLGSDAASTFISTDAANPVNTRLAVGTCGAGSCLPACLTPFATDKVYRVRIKALFDDATQVRITPYDGDNCSTAPADTIVPLQSRIVLTATGRYWGGTERVQQVVTASMNWLTPASPLFDYTLFSEATLEKR
;
A
#
# COMPACT_ATOMS: atom_id res chain seq x y z
N MET A 1 54.44 -71.52 -9.09
CA MET A 1 53.42 -71.53 -10.15
C MET A 1 52.08 -71.10 -9.55
N PHE A 2 51.67 -69.83 -9.74
CA PHE A 2 50.33 -69.37 -9.38
C PHE A 2 49.50 -69.24 -10.65
N GLY A 3 48.53 -70.15 -10.82
CA GLY A 3 47.62 -70.15 -11.96
C GLY A 3 46.68 -68.96 -11.91
N LYS A 4 46.80 -68.06 -12.89
CA LYS A 4 45.91 -66.91 -13.10
C LYS A 4 44.52 -67.43 -13.49
N ARG A 5 43.58 -67.50 -12.53
CA ARG A 5 42.16 -67.80 -12.81
C ARG A 5 41.57 -66.65 -13.63
N ARG A 6 41.09 -66.94 -14.84
CA ARG A 6 40.39 -65.95 -15.67
C ARG A 6 39.02 -65.65 -15.04
N PRO A 7 38.63 -64.38 -14.86
CA PRO A 7 37.32 -64.03 -14.31
C PRO A 7 36.21 -64.51 -15.26
N SER A 8 35.18 -65.15 -14.71
CA SER A 8 34.06 -65.66 -15.51
C SER A 8 33.18 -64.51 -16.04
N PRO A 9 32.83 -64.48 -17.34
CA PRO A 9 32.05 -63.39 -17.96
C PRO A 9 30.62 -63.22 -17.38
N ARG A 10 30.14 -64.18 -16.58
CA ARG A 10 28.83 -64.14 -15.92
C ARG A 10 28.70 -63.04 -14.86
N GLY A 11 29.80 -62.62 -14.22
CA GLY A 11 29.77 -61.56 -13.21
C GLY A 11 29.50 -60.17 -13.79
N PHE A 12 30.00 -59.89 -15.00
CA PHE A 12 29.83 -58.61 -15.68
C PHE A 12 28.39 -58.41 -16.18
N ILE A 13 27.73 -59.49 -16.65
CA ILE A 13 26.33 -59.47 -17.09
C ILE A 13 25.39 -59.15 -15.90
N LEU A 14 25.69 -59.68 -14.72
CA LEU A 14 24.90 -59.41 -13.51
C LEU A 14 25.05 -57.95 -13.05
N LEU A 15 26.27 -57.40 -13.08
CA LEU A 15 26.53 -55.99 -12.80
C LEU A 15 25.82 -55.07 -13.80
N LEU A 16 25.86 -55.40 -15.09
CA LEU A 16 25.16 -54.62 -16.13
C LEU A 16 23.64 -54.67 -15.93
N GLY A 17 23.07 -55.84 -15.62
CA GLY A 17 21.65 -55.98 -15.31
C GLY A 17 21.24 -55.17 -14.08
N LEU A 18 22.05 -55.20 -13.01
CA LEU A 18 21.80 -54.41 -11.81
C LEU A 18 21.88 -52.90 -12.09
N LEU A 19 22.83 -52.47 -12.92
CA LEU A 19 22.97 -51.06 -13.31
C LEU A 19 21.77 -50.57 -14.14
N VAL A 20 21.26 -51.41 -15.05
CA VAL A 20 20.04 -51.09 -15.83
C VAL A 20 18.81 -51.02 -14.92
N VAL A 21 18.64 -51.94 -13.98
CA VAL A 21 17.52 -51.89 -13.03
C VAL A 21 17.63 -50.66 -12.11
N ALA A 22 18.84 -50.34 -11.64
CA ALA A 22 19.10 -49.16 -10.81
C ALA A 22 18.82 -47.85 -11.57
N SER A 23 19.18 -47.75 -12.84
CA SER A 23 18.90 -46.55 -13.64
C SER A 23 17.40 -46.39 -13.93
N VAL A 24 16.71 -47.46 -14.29
CA VAL A 24 15.25 -47.43 -14.54
C VAL A 24 14.48 -47.08 -13.27
N THR A 25 14.86 -47.64 -12.12
CA THR A 25 14.25 -47.30 -10.83
C THR A 25 14.51 -45.86 -10.42
N ALA A 26 15.74 -45.34 -10.62
CA ALA A 26 16.06 -43.94 -10.37
C ALA A 26 15.22 -42.98 -11.25
N ILE A 27 15.10 -43.27 -12.55
CA ILE A 27 14.27 -42.47 -13.47
C ILE A 27 12.81 -42.51 -13.03
N THR A 28 12.29 -43.67 -12.67
CA THR A 28 10.90 -43.84 -12.23
C THR A 28 10.62 -43.08 -10.92
N ALA A 29 11.57 -43.09 -9.99
CA ALA A 29 11.46 -42.34 -8.73
C ALA A 29 11.45 -40.82 -8.96
N VAL A 30 12.30 -40.33 -9.86
CA VAL A 30 12.33 -38.90 -10.24
C VAL A 30 11.02 -38.49 -10.92
N LEU A 31 10.54 -39.28 -11.89
CA LEU A 31 9.28 -39.00 -12.57
C LEU A 31 8.10 -38.99 -11.59
N SER A 32 8.03 -39.99 -10.71
CA SER A 32 6.98 -40.08 -9.68
C SER A 32 7.00 -38.85 -8.78
N ARG A 33 8.18 -38.42 -8.30
CA ARG A 33 8.32 -37.24 -7.46
C ARG A 33 7.87 -35.95 -8.17
N THR A 34 8.19 -35.81 -9.45
CA THR A 34 7.78 -34.66 -10.26
C THR A 34 6.26 -34.63 -10.45
N VAL A 35 5.65 -35.78 -10.76
CA VAL A 35 4.19 -35.89 -10.90
C VAL A 35 3.48 -35.57 -9.58
N PHE A 36 3.93 -36.13 -8.46
CA PHE A 36 3.35 -35.83 -7.14
C PHE A 36 3.47 -34.35 -6.78
N ARG A 37 4.61 -33.73 -7.07
CA ARG A 37 4.79 -32.28 -6.86
C ARG A 37 3.84 -31.47 -7.74
N GLY A 38 3.67 -31.86 -9.00
CA GLY A 38 2.72 -31.23 -9.92
C GLY A 38 1.28 -31.30 -9.42
N ILE A 39 0.84 -32.47 -8.93
CA ILE A 39 -0.50 -32.64 -8.34
C ILE A 39 -0.68 -31.76 -7.12
N PHE A 40 0.33 -31.68 -6.23
CA PHE A 40 0.25 -30.84 -5.04
C PHE A 40 0.13 -29.35 -5.39
N ILE A 41 0.94 -28.86 -6.33
CA ILE A 41 0.88 -27.47 -6.81
C ILE A 41 -0.48 -27.21 -7.48
N ALA A 42 -0.96 -28.12 -8.31
CA ALA A 42 -2.26 -27.97 -8.98
C ALA A 42 -3.42 -27.90 -7.97
N ARG A 43 -3.39 -28.72 -6.91
CA ARG A 43 -4.37 -28.67 -5.83
C ARG A 43 -4.33 -27.33 -5.09
N GLN A 44 -3.13 -26.89 -4.70
CA GLN A 44 -2.94 -25.61 -4.03
C GLN A 44 -3.42 -24.42 -4.87
N LEU A 45 -3.17 -24.43 -6.19
CA LEU A 45 -3.67 -23.42 -7.13
C LEU A 45 -5.19 -23.48 -7.25
N ASN A 46 -5.77 -24.68 -7.32
CA ASN A 46 -7.22 -24.86 -7.38
C ASN A 46 -7.92 -24.38 -6.09
N ALA A 47 -7.26 -24.45 -4.93
CA ALA A 47 -7.74 -23.87 -3.68
C ALA A 47 -7.48 -22.35 -3.57
N SER A 48 -6.43 -21.83 -4.20
CA SER A 48 -6.13 -20.39 -4.17
C SER A 48 -7.07 -19.55 -5.03
N LEU A 49 -7.50 -20.07 -6.17
CA LEU A 49 -8.46 -19.39 -7.05
C LEU A 49 -9.79 -19.03 -6.36
N PRO A 50 -10.52 -19.95 -5.71
CA PRO A 50 -11.76 -19.62 -5.02
C PRO A 50 -11.51 -18.70 -3.82
N ALA A 51 -10.38 -18.83 -3.11
CA ALA A 51 -10.02 -17.90 -2.05
C ALA A 51 -9.78 -16.48 -2.59
N TYR A 52 -9.14 -16.36 -3.75
CA TYR A 52 -8.91 -15.08 -4.42
C TYR A 52 -10.23 -14.44 -4.88
N PHE A 53 -11.08 -15.19 -5.59
CA PHE A 53 -12.39 -14.68 -6.02
C PHE A 53 -13.30 -14.32 -4.84
N ALA A 54 -13.19 -15.04 -3.73
CA ALA A 54 -13.89 -14.68 -2.49
C ALA A 54 -13.40 -13.33 -1.94
N ALA A 55 -12.08 -13.08 -1.94
CA ALA A 55 -11.52 -11.80 -1.54
C ALA A 55 -11.97 -10.66 -2.47
N GLU A 56 -11.93 -10.88 -3.80
CA GLU A 56 -12.40 -9.90 -4.79
C GLU A 56 -13.90 -9.59 -4.61
N THR A 57 -14.74 -10.62 -4.47
CA THR A 57 -16.17 -10.41 -4.22
C THR A 57 -16.41 -9.63 -2.93
N GLY A 58 -15.61 -9.90 -1.89
CA GLY A 58 -15.68 -9.18 -0.63
C GLY A 58 -15.33 -7.70 -0.79
N ILE A 59 -14.22 -7.39 -1.48
CA ILE A 59 -13.80 -6.01 -1.69
C ILE A 59 -14.79 -5.25 -2.57
N GLU A 60 -15.30 -5.85 -3.65
CA GLU A 60 -16.28 -5.23 -4.55
C GLU A 60 -17.58 -4.89 -3.82
N ARG A 61 -18.11 -5.81 -3.01
CA ARG A 61 -19.31 -5.54 -2.22
C ARG A 61 -19.06 -4.43 -1.20
N ALA A 62 -17.87 -4.36 -0.61
CA ALA A 62 -17.54 -3.32 0.34
C ALA A 62 -17.38 -1.96 -0.33
N LEU A 63 -16.78 -1.92 -1.52
CA LEU A 63 -16.72 -0.74 -2.37
C LEU A 63 -18.12 -0.24 -2.76
N LEU A 64 -19.00 -1.16 -3.15
CA LEU A 64 -20.39 -0.84 -3.44
C LEU A 64 -21.11 -0.28 -2.21
N HIS A 65 -20.93 -0.90 -1.05
CA HIS A 65 -21.53 -0.42 0.20
C HIS A 65 -21.02 0.97 0.61
N VAL A 66 -19.71 1.22 0.44
CA VAL A 66 -19.12 2.55 0.64
C VAL A 66 -19.74 3.57 -0.32
N LYS A 67 -19.92 3.22 -1.60
CA LYS A 67 -20.57 4.08 -2.58
C LYS A 67 -22.02 4.39 -2.19
N ASP A 68 -22.80 3.39 -1.82
CA ASP A 68 -24.19 3.55 -1.41
C ASP A 68 -24.30 4.41 -0.14
N SER A 69 -23.39 4.21 0.82
CA SER A 69 -23.33 4.99 2.05
C SER A 69 -23.05 6.47 1.77
N ARG A 70 -22.19 6.79 0.78
CA ARG A 70 -21.96 8.18 0.33
C ARG A 70 -23.20 8.79 -0.32
N VAL A 71 -23.89 8.04 -1.18
CA VAL A 71 -25.14 8.51 -1.82
C VAL A 71 -26.20 8.82 -0.78
N LEU A 72 -26.23 8.06 0.32
CA LEU A 72 -27.13 8.26 1.45
C LEU A 72 -26.64 9.31 2.45
N ASN A 73 -25.52 10.00 2.18
CA ASN A 73 -24.88 10.97 3.09
C ASN A 73 -24.64 10.40 4.50
N GLN A 74 -24.30 9.11 4.60
CA GLN A 74 -23.87 8.51 5.86
C GLN A 74 -22.47 9.02 6.22
N GLN A 75 -22.12 8.96 7.51
CA GLN A 75 -20.78 9.34 7.97
C GLN A 75 -19.79 8.18 7.74
N LEU A 76 -18.52 8.49 7.56
CA LEU A 76 -17.42 7.55 7.42
C LEU A 76 -17.39 6.56 8.60
N SER A 77 -17.50 7.05 9.83
CA SER A 77 -17.47 6.22 11.05
C SER A 77 -18.60 5.19 11.09
N THR A 78 -19.81 5.61 10.70
CA THR A 78 -20.98 4.73 10.60
C THR A 78 -20.80 3.69 9.50
N THR A 79 -20.22 4.10 8.37
CA THR A 79 -19.94 3.22 7.23
C THR A 79 -18.89 2.17 7.59
N ILE A 80 -17.78 2.57 8.21
CA ILE A 80 -16.74 1.64 8.71
C ILE A 80 -17.36 0.59 9.64
N THR A 81 -18.18 1.03 10.59
CA THR A 81 -18.87 0.14 11.54
C THR A 81 -19.80 -0.83 10.81
N SER A 82 -20.55 -0.36 9.82
CA SER A 82 -21.46 -1.19 9.04
C SER A 82 -20.74 -2.23 8.18
N VAL A 83 -19.59 -1.90 7.57
CA VAL A 83 -18.75 -2.86 6.83
C VAL A 83 -18.23 -3.94 7.77
N ASN A 84 -17.65 -3.55 8.90
CA ASN A 84 -17.06 -4.47 9.87
C ASN A 84 -18.08 -5.45 10.48
N THR A 85 -19.33 -5.04 10.61
CA THR A 85 -20.40 -5.86 11.22
C THR A 85 -21.17 -6.68 10.18
N THR A 86 -21.58 -6.06 9.08
CA THR A 86 -22.52 -6.64 8.11
C THR A 86 -21.83 -7.53 7.07
N MET A 87 -20.55 -7.27 6.77
CA MET A 87 -19.84 -7.92 5.67
C MET A 87 -18.84 -8.99 6.12
N SER A 88 -18.93 -9.40 7.39
CA SER A 88 -17.90 -10.22 8.03
C SER A 88 -17.91 -11.70 7.60
N ARG A 89 -18.97 -12.21 6.94
CA ARG A 89 -19.03 -13.62 6.48
C ARG A 89 -20.23 -14.07 5.60
N PRO A 90 -20.59 -13.38 4.51
CA PRO A 90 -21.69 -13.86 3.67
C PRO A 90 -21.32 -15.19 2.97
N PRO A 91 -22.25 -16.16 2.90
CA PRO A 91 -22.01 -17.38 2.13
C PRO A 91 -21.89 -17.04 0.65
N LEU A 92 -20.87 -17.59 0.00
CA LEU A 92 -20.77 -17.63 -1.47
C LEU A 92 -21.53 -18.87 -1.99
N ALA A 93 -21.71 -18.93 -3.31
CA ALA A 93 -22.32 -20.09 -3.95
C ALA A 93 -21.54 -21.40 -3.68
N ASP A 94 -20.22 -21.30 -3.50
CA ASP A 94 -19.39 -22.38 -2.96
C ASP A 94 -19.38 -22.30 -1.42
N PRO A 95 -19.94 -23.29 -0.70
CA PRO A 95 -19.95 -23.30 0.77
C PRO A 95 -18.55 -23.43 1.39
N GLN A 96 -17.54 -23.85 0.60
CA GLN A 96 -16.15 -23.96 1.06
C GLN A 96 -15.38 -22.65 0.94
N ALA A 97 -15.88 -21.69 0.16
CA ALA A 97 -15.31 -20.36 0.01
C ALA A 97 -16.08 -19.35 0.87
N THR A 98 -15.35 -18.59 1.67
CA THR A 98 -15.90 -17.50 2.49
C THR A 98 -15.03 -16.28 2.35
N TYR A 99 -15.62 -15.11 2.56
CA TYR A 99 -14.84 -13.87 2.69
C TYR A 99 -15.21 -13.15 3.97
N GLY A 100 -14.28 -12.35 4.47
CA GLY A 100 -14.55 -11.36 5.50
C GLY A 100 -13.96 -10.03 5.06
N VAL A 101 -14.69 -8.95 5.32
CA VAL A 101 -14.20 -7.60 5.04
C VAL A 101 -14.00 -6.87 6.36
N SER A 102 -12.91 -6.11 6.44
CA SER A 102 -12.71 -5.08 7.45
C SER A 102 -12.47 -3.73 6.79
N ALA A 103 -13.00 -2.67 7.39
CA ALA A 103 -12.75 -1.29 7.05
C ALA A 103 -12.06 -0.59 8.22
N GLY A 104 -11.17 0.34 7.90
CA GLY A 104 -10.53 1.22 8.88
C GLY A 104 -10.19 2.57 8.27
N PRO A 105 -9.96 3.59 9.10
CA PRO A 105 -9.34 4.81 8.63
C PRO A 105 -7.90 4.53 8.18
N THR A 106 -7.32 5.44 7.40
CA THR A 106 -5.94 5.29 6.94
C THR A 106 -4.99 5.98 7.93
N GLU A 107 -4.09 5.23 8.55
CA GLU A 107 -3.12 5.78 9.53
C GLU A 107 -1.85 6.30 8.86
N SER A 108 -1.42 5.66 7.76
CA SER A 108 -0.23 6.06 7.00
C SER A 108 -0.46 5.82 5.51
N LEU A 109 0.15 6.66 4.68
CA LEU A 109 0.05 6.59 3.24
C LEU A 109 1.40 6.30 2.62
N VAL A 110 1.45 5.33 1.70
CA VAL A 110 2.64 5.04 0.90
C VAL A 110 2.32 5.31 -0.57
N TYR A 111 3.14 6.14 -1.20
CA TYR A 111 3.02 6.49 -2.62
C TYR A 111 4.33 6.19 -3.35
N GLY A 112 4.21 5.74 -4.60
CA GLY A 112 5.24 5.95 -5.60
C GLY A 112 4.95 7.24 -6.34
N LEU A 113 5.93 8.13 -6.43
CA LEU A 113 5.87 9.39 -7.17
C LEU A 113 6.96 9.36 -8.23
N ASP A 114 6.57 9.42 -9.50
CA ASP A 114 7.53 9.60 -10.59
C ASP A 114 8.17 11.01 -10.51
N GLU A 115 9.29 11.23 -11.20
CA GLU A 115 9.93 12.55 -11.31
C GLU A 115 8.90 13.61 -11.73
N ASP A 116 8.90 14.74 -11.01
CA ASP A 116 7.97 15.86 -11.16
C ASP A 116 6.48 15.56 -10.88
N ALA A 117 6.13 14.31 -10.53
CA ALA A 117 4.79 13.96 -10.09
C ALA A 117 4.51 14.50 -8.68
N SER A 118 3.26 14.85 -8.43
CA SER A 118 2.84 15.33 -7.11
C SER A 118 1.54 14.70 -6.65
N VAL A 119 1.47 14.41 -5.35
CA VAL A 119 0.26 13.95 -4.67
C VAL A 119 -0.25 15.01 -3.71
N THR A 120 -1.56 15.11 -3.58
CA THR A 120 -2.21 16.01 -2.60
C THR A 120 -2.98 15.17 -1.60
N ILE A 121 -2.84 15.53 -0.33
CA ILE A 121 -3.43 14.84 0.81
C ILE A 121 -4.18 15.87 1.63
N ASP A 122 -5.42 15.52 1.94
CA ASP A 122 -6.35 16.37 2.65
C ASP A 122 -6.48 15.87 4.09
N PHE A 123 -6.06 16.70 5.04
CA PHE A 123 -6.20 16.50 6.48
C PHE A 123 -7.40 17.31 6.96
N PHE A 124 -8.59 16.83 6.63
CA PHE A 124 -9.84 17.37 7.18
C PHE A 124 -10.87 16.25 7.33
N ASN A 125 -11.86 16.48 8.20
CA ASN A 125 -13.01 15.61 8.32
C ASN A 125 -14.11 16.03 7.32
N PRO A 126 -14.35 15.25 6.26
CA PRO A 126 -15.42 15.54 5.32
C PRO A 126 -16.83 15.54 5.92
N ASP A 127 -17.05 14.76 6.99
CA ASP A 127 -18.36 14.67 7.65
C ASP A 127 -18.56 15.76 8.71
N ASN A 128 -17.48 16.42 9.14
CA ASN A 128 -17.50 17.51 10.10
C ASN A 128 -16.49 18.61 9.76
N LEU A 129 -16.91 19.54 8.89
CA LEU A 129 -16.07 20.66 8.43
C LEU A 129 -15.75 21.70 9.53
N THR A 130 -16.34 21.57 10.72
CA THR A 130 -16.09 22.47 11.86
C THR A 130 -15.02 21.96 12.81
N ALA A 131 -14.59 20.71 12.66
CA ALA A 131 -13.48 20.15 13.42
C ALA A 131 -12.13 20.45 12.77
N GLY A 132 -11.12 20.74 13.58
CA GLY A 132 -9.73 20.73 13.16
C GLY A 132 -9.27 19.32 12.75
N ALA A 133 -8.13 19.24 12.09
CA ALA A 133 -7.53 17.98 11.65
C ALA A 133 -7.03 17.13 12.84
N GLY A 134 -6.74 17.77 13.98
CA GLY A 134 -6.09 17.10 15.12
C GLY A 134 -4.63 16.71 14.83
N VAL A 135 -4.02 17.27 13.79
CA VAL A 135 -2.63 16.99 13.38
C VAL A 135 -1.73 18.09 13.90
N ASP A 136 -0.70 17.71 14.65
CA ASP A 136 0.31 18.57 15.26
C ASP A 136 1.68 18.41 14.59
N ALA A 137 1.96 17.21 14.09
CA ALA A 137 3.19 16.89 13.35
C ALA A 137 2.92 16.02 12.13
N LEU A 138 3.74 16.18 11.09
CA LEU A 138 3.70 15.34 9.89
C LEU A 138 5.06 14.73 9.62
N GLU A 139 5.15 13.41 9.66
CA GLU A 139 6.34 12.66 9.27
C GLU A 139 6.27 12.28 7.79
N ILE A 140 7.35 12.54 7.06
CA ILE A 140 7.52 12.17 5.66
C ILE A 140 8.81 11.39 5.54
N ASP A 141 8.69 10.14 5.12
CA ASP A 141 9.80 9.20 5.00
C ASP A 141 9.90 8.70 3.56
N ALA A 142 11.05 8.91 2.93
CA ALA A 142 11.35 8.39 1.61
C ALA A 142 12.16 7.08 1.76
N LEU A 143 11.46 5.96 1.87
CA LEU A 143 12.04 4.65 2.24
C LEU A 143 13.06 4.14 1.23
N ASP A 144 12.94 4.58 -0.02
CA ASP A 144 13.81 4.17 -1.13
C ASP A 144 14.84 5.24 -1.51
N ALA A 145 14.93 6.35 -0.76
CA ALA A 145 16.01 7.31 -0.96
C ALA A 145 17.34 6.65 -0.62
N THR A 146 18.11 6.24 -1.64
CA THR A 146 19.46 5.74 -1.41
C THR A 146 20.32 6.89 -0.87
N PRO A 147 21.20 6.64 0.12
CA PRO A 147 22.14 7.64 0.62
C PRO A 147 23.27 7.84 -0.42
N ALA A 148 22.93 8.27 -1.62
CA ALA A 148 23.89 8.65 -2.63
C ALA A 148 24.10 10.17 -2.53
N PRO A 149 25.32 10.67 -2.32
CA PRO A 149 25.65 12.10 -2.34
C PRO A 149 25.56 12.71 -3.76
N ASP A 150 24.90 12.02 -4.68
CA ASP A 150 24.84 12.30 -6.09
C ASP A 150 23.61 13.16 -6.35
N LEU A 151 23.71 14.11 -7.29
CA LEU A 151 22.64 15.04 -7.69
C LEU A 151 21.37 14.36 -8.24
N ASN A 152 21.35 13.03 -8.33
CA ASN A 152 20.27 12.21 -8.91
C ASN A 152 19.48 11.42 -7.87
N SER A 153 19.51 11.81 -6.59
CA SER A 153 18.57 11.24 -5.61
C SER A 153 17.20 11.93 -5.72
N PRO A 154 16.07 11.28 -5.38
CA PRO A 154 14.77 11.95 -5.39
C PRO A 154 14.69 12.97 -4.25
N TRP A 155 14.36 14.22 -4.59
CA TRP A 155 14.06 15.26 -3.60
C TRP A 155 12.55 15.42 -3.48
N LEU A 156 12.05 15.71 -2.27
CA LEU A 156 10.63 15.96 -2.06
C LEU A 156 10.38 17.45 -1.81
N GLU A 157 9.56 18.09 -2.63
CA GLU A 157 9.01 19.40 -2.33
C GLU A 157 7.69 19.23 -1.58
N VAL A 158 7.61 19.80 -0.37
CA VAL A 158 6.42 19.73 0.46
C VAL A 158 5.84 21.13 0.64
N SER A 159 4.61 21.29 0.17
CA SER A 159 3.84 22.53 0.31
C SER A 159 2.54 22.22 1.02
N TYR A 160 2.03 23.14 1.83
CA TYR A 160 0.74 22.97 2.48
C TYR A 160 -0.05 24.26 2.49
N VAL A 161 -1.38 24.11 2.56
CA VAL A 161 -2.33 25.20 2.76
C VAL A 161 -3.13 24.89 4.00
N GLU A 162 -3.28 25.88 4.87
CA GLU A 162 -4.08 25.78 6.08
C GLU A 162 -5.42 26.51 5.92
N PHE A 163 -6.45 25.99 6.57
CA PHE A 163 -7.76 26.63 6.63
C PHE A 163 -8.31 26.58 8.07
N THR A 164 -9.10 27.58 8.43
CA THR A 164 -9.85 27.58 9.69
C THR A 164 -11.14 26.78 9.51
N PRO A 165 -11.41 25.75 10.34
CA PRO A 165 -12.62 24.94 10.25
C PRO A 165 -13.89 25.80 10.40
N GLY A 166 -14.94 25.45 9.68
CA GLY A 166 -16.24 26.13 9.74
C GLY A 166 -16.25 27.56 9.20
N ALA A 167 -15.12 28.11 8.77
CA ALA A 167 -15.08 29.41 8.11
C ALA A 167 -15.79 29.33 6.75
N SER A 168 -16.59 30.34 6.41
CA SER A 168 -17.08 30.48 5.04
C SER A 168 -15.87 30.60 4.11
N LEU A 169 -15.88 29.90 2.98
CA LEU A 169 -14.98 30.11 1.83
C LEU A 169 -15.18 31.52 1.26
N GLY A 170 -14.83 32.54 2.04
CA GLY A 170 -14.52 33.84 1.51
C GLY A 170 -13.12 33.74 0.91
N LEU A 171 -12.98 34.18 -0.35
CA LEU A 171 -11.70 34.68 -0.87
C LEU A 171 -11.35 35.99 -0.13
N GLY A 172 -11.39 35.96 1.19
CA GLY A 172 -11.20 37.06 2.12
C GLY A 172 -9.84 36.93 2.77
N SER A 173 -9.30 38.08 3.18
CA SER A 173 -7.97 38.38 3.73
C SER A 173 -7.41 37.46 4.84
N ASP A 174 -8.13 36.42 5.24
CA ASP A 174 -7.84 35.56 6.38
C ASP A 174 -7.35 34.16 5.96
N ALA A 175 -7.15 33.93 4.66
CA ALA A 175 -6.20 32.91 4.20
C ALA A 175 -4.78 33.38 4.55
N ALA A 176 -4.48 33.44 5.85
CA ALA A 176 -3.12 33.43 6.31
C ALA A 176 -2.58 32.06 5.92
N SER A 177 -1.89 32.00 4.79
CA SER A 177 -0.90 30.97 4.56
C SER A 177 0.22 31.28 5.56
N THR A 178 0.13 30.76 6.78
CA THR A 178 1.26 30.84 7.70
C THR A 178 2.34 29.91 7.16
N PHE A 179 3.25 30.50 6.40
CA PHE A 179 4.41 29.81 5.85
C PHE A 179 5.45 29.69 6.96
N ILE A 180 5.56 28.50 7.56
CA ILE A 180 6.70 28.19 8.41
C ILE A 180 7.90 27.96 7.48
N SER A 181 8.63 29.03 7.19
CA SER A 181 9.94 28.96 6.55
C SER A 181 11.02 28.94 7.63
N THR A 182 11.88 27.93 7.64
CA THR A 182 13.17 27.97 8.33
C THR A 182 14.25 28.74 7.55
N ASP A 183 13.89 29.36 6.41
CA ASP A 183 14.77 30.24 5.66
C ASP A 183 14.10 31.61 5.43
N ALA A 184 14.48 32.60 6.24
CA ALA A 184 13.91 33.95 6.25
C ALA A 184 14.11 34.73 4.94
N ALA A 185 14.80 34.16 3.94
CA ALA A 185 15.08 34.79 2.66
C ALA A 185 14.11 34.45 1.51
N ASN A 186 13.27 33.40 1.63
CA ASN A 186 12.41 32.99 0.51
C ASN A 186 11.11 32.27 0.96
N PRO A 187 10.00 33.00 1.19
CA PRO A 187 8.80 32.47 1.86
C PRO A 187 7.87 31.59 1.00
N VAL A 188 8.25 31.18 -0.22
CA VAL A 188 7.28 30.58 -1.17
C VAL A 188 7.30 29.06 -1.22
N ASN A 189 8.36 28.36 -0.77
CA ASN A 189 8.40 26.89 -0.78
C ASN A 189 9.28 26.36 0.36
N THR A 190 8.72 25.58 1.29
CA THR A 190 9.52 24.68 2.12
C THR A 190 10.01 23.52 1.28
N ARG A 191 11.15 23.71 0.62
CA ARG A 191 11.89 22.62 0.00
C ARG A 191 12.52 21.80 1.12
N LEU A 192 11.81 20.78 1.57
CA LEU A 192 12.33 19.85 2.55
C LEU A 192 13.15 18.81 1.80
N ALA A 193 14.48 18.92 1.81
CA ALA A 193 15.30 17.80 1.40
C ALA A 193 15.02 16.63 2.35
N VAL A 194 14.12 15.72 1.97
CA VAL A 194 13.89 14.48 2.70
C VAL A 194 15.12 13.63 2.43
N GLY A 195 16.02 13.65 3.42
CA GLY A 195 17.34 13.06 3.29
C GLY A 195 18.46 14.09 3.13
N THR A 196 18.84 14.77 4.22
CA THR A 196 20.29 14.91 4.43
C THR A 196 20.81 13.52 4.79
N CYS A 197 20.91 12.66 3.78
CA CYS A 197 21.44 11.33 3.96
C CYS A 197 22.93 11.50 4.26
N GLY A 198 23.32 11.31 5.52
CA GLY A 198 24.70 11.02 5.84
C GLY A 198 25.09 9.67 5.21
N ALA A 199 26.27 9.16 5.54
CA ALA A 199 26.71 7.81 5.11
C ALA A 199 25.90 6.64 5.72
N GLY A 200 24.69 6.90 6.22
CA GLY A 200 23.74 5.95 6.77
C GLY A 200 22.31 6.47 6.58
N SER A 201 21.36 5.53 6.50
CA SER A 201 19.89 5.69 6.28
C SER A 201 19.33 7.11 6.38
N CYS A 202 18.58 7.53 5.35
CA CYS A 202 17.87 8.81 5.37
C CYS A 202 16.89 8.82 6.55
N LEU A 203 17.02 9.81 7.44
CA LEU A 203 16.11 9.98 8.57
C LEU A 203 14.79 10.55 8.05
N PRO A 204 13.63 10.11 8.61
CA PRO A 204 12.34 10.67 8.25
C PRO A 204 12.33 12.16 8.59
N ALA A 205 11.73 12.96 7.71
CA ALA A 205 11.61 14.39 7.91
C ALA A 205 10.33 14.68 8.70
N CYS A 206 10.46 15.42 9.80
CA CYS A 206 9.33 15.80 10.65
C CYS A 206 9.00 17.27 10.43
N LEU A 207 7.78 17.56 10.01
CA LEU A 207 7.26 18.91 9.84
C LEU A 207 6.43 19.28 11.07
N THR A 208 6.86 20.32 11.78
CA THR A 208 6.25 20.83 13.01
C THR A 208 6.51 22.33 13.16
N PRO A 209 5.66 23.07 13.89
CA PRO A 209 4.35 22.64 14.40
C PRO A 209 3.22 22.83 13.37
N PHE A 210 2.25 21.92 13.37
CA PHE A 210 0.91 22.13 12.81
C PHE A 210 -0.04 22.51 13.95
N ALA A 211 -1.07 23.27 13.68
CA ALA A 211 -2.08 23.63 14.66
C ALA A 211 -3.26 22.64 14.58
N THR A 212 -3.51 21.94 15.69
CA THR A 212 -4.54 20.88 15.77
C THR A 212 -5.97 21.39 15.52
N ASP A 213 -6.21 22.69 15.71
CA ASP A 213 -7.48 23.38 15.44
C ASP A 213 -7.66 23.82 13.99
N LYS A 214 -6.69 23.56 13.10
CA LYS A 214 -6.74 23.87 11.66
C LYS A 214 -6.94 22.63 10.82
N VAL A 215 -7.35 22.84 9.57
CA VAL A 215 -7.36 21.79 8.54
C VAL A 215 -6.30 22.07 7.49
N TYR A 216 -5.72 21.02 6.94
CA TYR A 216 -4.58 21.15 6.03
C TYR A 216 -4.81 20.43 4.71
N ARG A 217 -4.30 21.03 3.63
CA ARG A 217 -4.09 20.36 2.35
C ARG A 217 -2.61 20.37 2.06
N VAL A 218 -1.97 19.21 2.08
CA VAL A 218 -0.53 19.05 1.87
C VAL A 218 -0.31 18.46 0.48
N ARG A 219 0.57 19.09 -0.29
CA ARG A 219 1.04 18.61 -1.58
C ARG A 219 2.51 18.24 -1.48
N ILE A 220 2.82 17.03 -1.91
CA ILE A 220 4.18 16.50 -1.96
C ILE A 220 4.50 16.22 -3.42
N LYS A 221 5.66 16.69 -3.88
CA LYS A 221 6.13 16.54 -5.25
C LYS A 221 7.53 15.93 -5.25
N ALA A 222 7.76 14.90 -6.07
CA ALA A 222 9.09 14.39 -6.32
C ALA A 222 9.83 15.30 -7.32
N LEU A 223 11.11 15.55 -7.08
CA LEU A 223 12.00 16.36 -7.89
C LEU A 223 13.24 15.55 -8.21
N PHE A 224 13.78 15.75 -9.42
CA PHE A 224 15.05 15.22 -9.94
C PHE A 224 15.14 13.71 -10.15
N ASP A 225 14.33 12.89 -9.48
CA ASP A 225 14.22 11.45 -9.71
C ASP A 225 12.89 10.89 -9.15
N ASP A 226 12.60 9.62 -9.44
CA ASP A 226 11.45 8.88 -8.95
C ASP A 226 11.59 8.55 -7.45
N ALA A 227 10.53 8.81 -6.67
CA ALA A 227 10.41 8.41 -5.28
C ALA A 227 9.41 7.25 -5.14
N THR A 228 9.90 6.01 -5.21
CA THR A 228 9.06 4.80 -5.26
C THR A 228 8.29 4.49 -3.97
N GLN A 229 8.78 4.95 -2.82
CA GLN A 229 8.12 4.74 -1.52
C GLN A 229 8.22 5.98 -0.62
N VAL A 230 7.26 6.89 -0.78
CA VAL A 230 7.04 8.02 0.13
C VAL A 230 5.97 7.66 1.13
N ARG A 231 6.36 7.48 2.39
CA ARG A 231 5.47 7.24 3.53
C ARG A 231 5.15 8.54 4.25
N ILE A 232 3.89 8.72 4.61
CA ILE A 232 3.40 9.93 5.27
C ILE A 232 2.55 9.52 6.47
N THR A 233 2.91 10.03 7.65
CA THR A 233 2.26 9.68 8.92
C THR A 233 2.00 10.95 9.75
N PRO A 234 0.72 11.31 9.99
CA PRO A 234 0.37 12.43 10.87
C PRO A 234 0.30 12.01 12.34
N TYR A 235 0.66 12.92 13.24
CA TYR A 235 0.65 12.70 14.68
C TYR A 235 -0.06 13.84 15.43
N ASP A 236 -0.68 13.50 16.55
CA ASP A 236 -1.21 14.38 17.60
C ASP A 236 -0.14 14.52 18.70
N GLY A 237 0.88 15.31 18.38
CA GLY A 237 1.99 15.67 19.26
C GLY A 237 3.21 16.19 18.49
N ASP A 238 3.97 17.08 19.12
CA ASP A 238 5.09 17.84 18.53
C ASP A 238 6.30 17.03 18.02
N ASN A 239 6.32 15.68 18.08
CA ASN A 239 7.51 14.90 17.76
C ASN A 239 7.21 13.61 16.98
N CYS A 240 7.58 13.56 15.70
CA CYS A 240 7.42 12.36 14.86
C CYS A 240 8.26 11.16 15.32
N SER A 241 9.50 11.39 15.78
CA SER A 241 10.50 10.31 15.98
C SER A 241 10.43 9.59 17.32
N THR A 242 9.66 10.12 18.28
CA THR A 242 9.47 9.53 19.62
C THR A 242 8.00 9.39 20.01
N ALA A 243 7.09 9.79 19.12
CA ALA A 243 5.66 9.63 19.30
C ALA A 243 5.31 8.15 19.52
N PRO A 244 4.57 7.81 20.59
CA PRO A 244 3.93 6.51 20.73
C PRO A 244 3.01 6.25 19.53
N ALA A 245 2.82 4.98 19.13
CA ALA A 245 1.88 4.63 18.05
C ALA A 245 0.44 5.13 18.33
N ASP A 246 0.09 5.34 19.60
CA ASP A 246 -1.21 5.83 20.04
C ASP A 246 -1.46 7.32 19.73
N THR A 247 -0.45 8.07 19.26
CA THR A 247 -0.63 9.47 18.84
C THR A 247 -0.80 9.61 17.33
N ILE A 248 -0.84 8.52 16.57
CA ILE A 248 -1.08 8.59 15.11
C ILE A 248 -2.52 9.04 14.86
N VAL A 249 -2.67 10.07 14.04
CA VAL A 249 -3.99 10.63 13.72
C VAL A 249 -4.54 9.93 12.48
N PRO A 250 -5.67 9.22 12.56
CA PRO A 250 -6.26 8.61 11.38
C PRO A 250 -6.68 9.66 10.35
N LEU A 251 -6.34 9.45 9.08
CA LEU A 251 -6.79 10.28 7.97
C LEU A 251 -8.29 10.12 7.76
N GLN A 252 -9.05 11.12 8.21
CA GLN A 252 -10.52 11.11 8.16
C GLN A 252 -11.08 11.36 6.74
N SER A 253 -10.23 11.74 5.79
CA SER A 253 -10.59 11.92 4.39
C SER A 253 -10.49 10.63 3.57
N ARG A 254 -10.00 9.52 4.15
CA ARG A 254 -9.75 8.25 3.43
C ARG A 254 -10.23 7.03 4.20
N ILE A 255 -10.59 6.00 3.44
CA ILE A 255 -10.97 4.68 3.96
C ILE A 255 -10.09 3.61 3.33
N VAL A 256 -9.61 2.67 4.15
CA VAL A 256 -8.97 1.43 3.71
C VAL A 256 -9.96 0.29 3.93
N LEU A 257 -10.16 -0.49 2.88
CA LEU A 257 -10.95 -1.71 2.89
C LEU A 257 -10.00 -2.88 2.68
N THR A 258 -10.11 -3.89 3.54
CA THR A 258 -9.32 -5.13 3.46
C THR A 258 -10.30 -6.29 3.38
N ALA A 259 -10.26 -7.04 2.28
CA ALA A 259 -11.04 -8.24 2.09
C ALA A 259 -10.14 -9.48 2.21
N THR A 260 -10.53 -10.41 3.07
CA THR A 260 -9.85 -11.68 3.26
C THR A 260 -10.74 -12.80 2.75
N GLY A 261 -10.33 -13.42 1.63
CA GLY A 261 -10.98 -14.62 1.11
C GLY A 261 -10.32 -15.88 1.66
N ARG A 262 -11.13 -16.88 1.99
CA ARG A 262 -10.68 -18.15 2.59
C ARG A 262 -11.37 -19.32 1.94
N TYR A 263 -10.60 -20.35 1.61
CA TYR A 263 -11.10 -21.63 1.11
C TYR A 263 -10.76 -22.75 2.10
N TRP A 264 -11.78 -23.53 2.48
CA TRP A 264 -11.71 -24.64 3.44
C TRP A 264 -12.20 -25.95 2.82
N GLY A 265 -11.56 -26.40 1.74
CA GLY A 265 -11.85 -27.67 1.07
C GLY A 265 -11.04 -28.84 1.64
N GLY A 266 -11.69 -29.73 2.40
CA GLY A 266 -11.05 -30.93 2.94
C GLY A 266 -9.87 -30.59 3.88
N THR A 267 -8.64 -30.93 3.46
CA THR A 267 -7.40 -30.64 4.20
C THR A 267 -6.73 -29.33 3.78
N GLU A 268 -7.18 -28.71 2.69
CA GLU A 268 -6.57 -27.52 2.13
C GLU A 268 -7.15 -26.27 2.77
N ARG A 269 -6.26 -25.37 3.18
CA ARG A 269 -6.58 -24.14 3.90
C ARG A 269 -5.80 -23.02 3.22
N VAL A 270 -6.47 -22.24 2.39
CA VAL A 270 -5.86 -21.13 1.67
C VAL A 270 -6.55 -19.84 2.04
N GLN A 271 -5.76 -18.80 2.26
CA GLN A 271 -6.22 -17.45 2.54
C GLN A 271 -5.57 -16.49 1.56
N GLN A 272 -6.36 -15.57 1.02
CA GLN A 272 -5.93 -14.48 0.15
C GLN A 272 -6.45 -13.17 0.74
N VAL A 273 -5.66 -12.10 0.60
CA VAL A 273 -6.01 -10.77 1.12
C VAL A 273 -5.88 -9.76 -0.01
N VAL A 274 -6.91 -8.95 -0.19
CA VAL A 274 -6.96 -7.85 -1.15
C VAL A 274 -7.28 -6.58 -0.38
N THR A 275 -6.53 -5.52 -0.63
CA THR A 275 -6.71 -4.23 0.03
C THR A 275 -7.00 -3.16 -1.01
N ALA A 276 -7.95 -2.29 -0.73
CA ALA A 276 -8.25 -1.10 -1.51
C ALA A 276 -8.26 0.12 -0.59
N SER A 277 -7.73 1.25 -1.06
CA SER A 277 -7.80 2.53 -0.34
C SER A 277 -8.34 3.61 -1.27
N MET A 278 -9.18 4.49 -0.74
CA MET A 278 -9.78 5.58 -1.51
C MET A 278 -10.12 6.77 -0.63
N ASN A 279 -10.35 7.93 -1.26
CA ASN A 279 -10.91 9.10 -0.61
C ASN A 279 -12.37 8.87 -0.25
N TRP A 280 -12.79 9.28 0.96
CA TRP A 280 -14.15 9.16 1.46
C TRP A 280 -15.13 10.03 0.68
N LEU A 281 -14.79 11.30 0.45
CA LEU A 281 -15.54 12.11 -0.51
C LEU A 281 -14.98 11.90 -1.91
N THR A 282 -15.89 11.74 -2.86
CA THR A 282 -15.56 11.87 -4.27
C THR A 282 -15.19 13.34 -4.52
N PRO A 283 -14.12 13.64 -5.27
CA PRO A 283 -13.82 15.02 -5.65
C PRO A 283 -15.07 15.68 -6.25
N ALA A 284 -15.32 16.94 -5.88
CA ALA A 284 -16.53 17.67 -6.28
C ALA A 284 -16.71 17.84 -7.80
N SER A 285 -15.67 17.52 -8.58
CA SER A 285 -15.76 17.47 -10.03
C SER A 285 -14.85 16.41 -10.62
N PRO A 286 -15.37 15.49 -11.46
CA PRO A 286 -14.55 14.65 -12.33
C PRO A 286 -13.85 15.47 -13.43
N LEU A 287 -14.20 16.76 -13.61
CA LEU A 287 -13.50 17.65 -14.53
C LEU A 287 -12.06 17.94 -14.09
N PHE A 288 -11.60 17.60 -12.88
CA PHE A 288 -10.17 17.77 -12.53
C PHE A 288 -9.35 16.47 -12.68
N ASP A 289 -9.99 15.38 -13.14
CA ASP A 289 -9.36 14.12 -13.52
C ASP A 289 -9.25 14.02 -15.06
N TYR A 290 -8.75 15.06 -15.74
CA TYR A 290 -8.37 14.93 -17.15
C TYR A 290 -6.94 14.43 -17.28
N THR A 291 -6.76 13.29 -17.93
CA THR A 291 -5.49 12.95 -18.58
C THR A 291 -5.46 13.71 -19.90
N LEU A 292 -4.61 14.73 -20.01
CA LEU A 292 -4.34 15.38 -21.30
C LEU A 292 -3.46 14.45 -22.13
N PHE A 293 -4.07 13.70 -23.04
CA PHE A 293 -3.32 13.00 -24.08
C PHE A 293 -2.89 14.02 -25.14
N SER A 294 -1.61 14.35 -25.15
CA SER A 294 -0.98 15.12 -26.21
C SER A 294 -0.10 14.19 -27.03
N GLU A 295 -0.33 14.13 -28.35
CA GLU A 295 0.55 13.41 -29.28
C GLU A 295 1.91 14.13 -29.47
N ALA A 296 2.03 15.36 -28.98
CA ALA A 296 3.25 16.16 -29.05
C ALA A 296 3.70 16.63 -27.66
N THR A 297 5.00 16.86 -27.48
CA THR A 297 5.57 17.40 -26.24
C THR A 297 4.93 18.74 -25.89
N LEU A 298 4.33 18.84 -24.70
CA LEU A 298 3.79 20.08 -24.18
C LEU A 298 4.94 20.95 -23.67
N GLU A 299 5.35 21.95 -24.44
CA GLU A 299 6.31 22.97 -23.97
C GLU A 299 5.57 24.03 -23.15
N LYS A 300 5.96 24.16 -21.88
CA LYS A 300 5.50 25.22 -20.99
C LYS A 300 6.25 26.51 -21.36
N ARG A 301 5.54 27.48 -21.94
CA ARG A 301 6.05 28.86 -22.09
C ARG A 301 5.86 29.66 -20.81
#